data_AF-A0A2R4KWL2-F1
#
_entry.id   AF-A0A2R4KWL2-F1
#
_cell.length_a   1.000
_cell.length_b   1.000
_cell.length_c   1.000
_cell.angle_alpha   90.00
_cell.angle_beta   90.00
_cell.angle_gamma   90.00
#
_symmetry.space_group_name_H-M   'P 1'
#
loop_
_entity.id
_entity.type
_entity.pdbx_description
1 polymer ?
#
loop_
_entity_poly.entity_id
_entity_poly.type
_entity_poly.pdbx_seq_one_letter_code
_entity_poly.pdbx_strand_id
1 'polypeptide(L)'
;KIKNFFEEHLHTDEEIRYAVAGSGYFDVRDVNESWIRVWVKKGGMIVLPAGIYHRFTLDSSNYIKAMRLFVGDPIWTPYNRPHDHLPARQEYVETFVNADGAGHAVDAAA
;
A
#
# COMPACT_ATOMS: atom_id res chain seq x y z
N LYS A 1 13.18 -12.19 0.04
CA LYS A 1 12.90 -10.73 0.10
C LYS A 1 11.83 -10.34 -0.91
N ILE A 2 12.08 -10.35 -2.23
CA ILE A 2 11.04 -10.03 -3.23
C ILE A 2 9.80 -10.95 -3.10
N LYS A 3 9.98 -12.25 -2.85
CA LYS A 3 8.86 -13.18 -2.63
C LYS A 3 7.92 -12.70 -1.50
N ASN A 4 8.46 -12.28 -0.37
CA ASN A 4 7.69 -11.78 0.77
C ASN A 4 6.96 -10.48 0.44
N PHE A 5 7.56 -9.60 -0.39
CA PHE A 5 6.89 -8.37 -0.82
C PHE A 5 5.74 -8.63 -1.79
N PHE A 6 5.83 -9.70 -2.59
CA PHE A 6 4.80 -10.03 -3.58
C PHE A 6 3.67 -10.90 -3.03
N GLU A 7 3.88 -11.54 -1.90
CA GLU A 7 2.80 -12.19 -1.16
C GLU A 7 1.81 -11.12 -0.68
N GLU A 8 0.50 -11.34 -0.87
CA GLU A 8 -0.53 -10.38 -0.47
C GLU A 8 -0.54 -10.24 1.06
N HIS A 9 -0.37 -9.03 1.56
CA HIS A 9 -0.28 -8.74 2.98
C HIS A 9 -0.88 -7.38 3.33
N LEU A 10 -1.01 -7.11 4.63
CA LEU A 10 -1.34 -5.80 5.18
C LEU A 10 -0.34 -5.40 6.27
N HIS A 11 -0.37 -4.12 6.63
CA HIS A 11 0.34 -3.54 7.77
C HIS A 11 -0.65 -2.87 8.73
N THR A 12 -0.27 -2.79 10.02
CA THR A 12 -1.02 -2.06 11.05
C THR A 12 -0.81 -0.56 11.01
N ASP A 13 0.17 -0.12 10.23
CA ASP A 13 0.57 1.27 10.02
C ASP A 13 0.62 1.56 8.51
N GLU A 14 0.72 2.83 8.14
CA GLU A 14 0.83 3.22 6.73
C GLU A 14 2.13 2.68 6.09
N GLU A 15 2.02 2.21 4.85
CA GLU A 15 3.18 1.93 4.00
C GLU A 15 3.45 3.13 3.08
N ILE A 16 4.42 3.96 3.48
CA ILE A 16 4.81 5.15 2.75
C ILE A 16 6.11 4.90 1.96
N ARG A 17 6.07 5.15 0.64
CA ARG A 17 7.21 4.94 -0.26
C ARG A 17 7.37 6.11 -1.21
N TYR A 18 8.57 6.68 -1.25
CA TYR A 18 8.97 7.67 -2.24
C TYR A 18 10.07 7.11 -3.15
N ALA A 19 9.78 6.95 -4.44
CA ALA A 19 10.73 6.41 -5.39
C ALA A 19 11.76 7.48 -5.79
N VAL A 20 13.02 7.30 -5.38
CA VAL A 20 14.13 8.22 -5.71
C VAL A 20 14.87 7.81 -6.98
N ALA A 21 14.76 6.54 -7.40
CA ALA A 21 15.23 6.03 -8.69
C ALA A 21 14.51 4.72 -9.06
N GLY A 22 14.53 4.37 -10.35
CA GLY A 22 13.89 3.16 -10.85
C GLY A 22 12.36 3.18 -10.74
N SER A 23 11.76 2.00 -10.72
CA SER A 23 10.29 1.83 -10.70
C SER A 23 9.84 0.45 -10.24
N GLY A 24 8.57 0.34 -9.86
CA GLY A 24 7.94 -0.92 -9.46
C GLY A 24 6.42 -0.80 -9.36
N TYR A 25 5.77 -1.94 -9.16
CA TYR A 25 4.32 -2.03 -9.05
C TYR A 25 3.90 -2.25 -7.61
N PHE A 26 2.95 -1.45 -7.16
CA PHE A 26 2.15 -1.72 -5.97
C PHE A 26 0.78 -2.17 -6.45
N ASP A 27 0.42 -3.43 -6.19
CA ASP A 27 -0.93 -3.91 -6.44
C ASP A 27 -1.74 -3.75 -5.16
N VAL A 28 -2.95 -3.19 -5.26
CA VAL A 28 -3.90 -3.00 -4.14
C VAL A 28 -5.26 -3.60 -4.51
N ARG A 29 -6.05 -3.97 -3.51
CA ARG A 29 -7.45 -4.41 -3.72
C ARG A 29 -8.38 -3.22 -3.85
N ASP A 30 -9.24 -3.25 -4.87
CA ASP A 30 -10.42 -2.37 -4.92
C ASP A 30 -11.54 -2.89 -4.00
N VAL A 31 -12.67 -2.15 -3.95
CA VAL A 31 -13.84 -2.52 -3.15
C VAL A 31 -14.50 -3.84 -3.58
N ASN A 32 -14.24 -4.31 -4.80
CA ASN A 32 -14.74 -5.57 -5.35
C ASN A 32 -13.69 -6.69 -5.25
N GLU A 33 -12.67 -6.52 -4.41
CA GLU A 33 -11.58 -7.47 -4.22
C GLU A 33 -10.78 -7.75 -5.52
N SER A 34 -10.82 -6.85 -6.49
CA SER A 34 -10.05 -6.92 -7.73
C SER A 34 -8.71 -6.19 -7.59
N TRP A 35 -7.68 -6.66 -8.31
CA TRP A 35 -6.36 -6.03 -8.29
C TRP A 35 -6.33 -4.76 -9.13
N ILE A 36 -5.93 -3.65 -8.52
CA ILE A 36 -5.48 -2.42 -9.20
C ILE A 36 -3.97 -2.37 -9.13
N ARG A 37 -3.30 -2.19 -10.27
CA ARG A 37 -1.85 -2.05 -10.37
C ARG A 37 -1.46 -0.57 -10.47
N VAL A 38 -0.70 -0.10 -9.48
CA VAL A 38 -0.14 1.25 -9.44
C VAL A 38 1.34 1.19 -9.81
N TRP A 39 1.73 1.86 -10.90
CA TRP A 39 3.13 1.92 -11.34
C TRP A 39 3.82 3.15 -10.77
N VAL A 40 4.65 2.93 -9.74
CA VAL A 40 5.39 4.00 -9.08
C VAL A 40 6.77 4.11 -9.71
N LYS A 41 7.11 5.31 -10.19
CA LYS A 41 8.38 5.65 -10.82
C LYS A 41 9.11 6.73 -10.02
N LYS A 42 10.38 6.96 -10.33
CA LYS A 42 11.16 8.09 -9.80
C LYS A 42 10.32 9.38 -9.72
N GLY A 43 10.30 10.00 -8.54
CA GLY A 43 9.52 11.20 -8.24
C GLY A 43 8.10 10.92 -7.73
N GLY A 44 7.60 9.69 -7.88
CA GLY A 44 6.32 9.26 -7.34
C GLY A 44 6.42 8.92 -5.85
N MET A 45 5.42 9.37 -5.10
CA MET A 45 5.16 8.98 -3.71
C MET A 45 3.85 8.22 -3.66
N ILE A 46 3.81 7.14 -2.88
CA ILE A 46 2.58 6.40 -2.58
C ILE A 46 2.47 6.23 -1.07
N VAL A 47 1.25 6.40 -0.58
CA VAL A 47 0.84 6.14 0.80
C VAL A 47 -0.23 5.07 0.74
N LEU A 48 0.06 3.90 1.27
CA LEU A 48 -0.92 2.83 1.44
C LEU A 48 -1.46 2.89 2.87
N PRO A 49 -2.77 3.10 3.08
CA PRO A 49 -3.32 3.21 4.42
C PRO A 49 -3.16 1.89 5.20
N ALA A 50 -3.09 1.98 6.52
CA ALA A 50 -3.11 0.80 7.39
C ALA A 50 -4.32 -0.10 7.05
N GLY A 51 -4.15 -1.41 7.12
CA GLY A 51 -5.24 -2.37 6.87
C GLY A 51 -5.58 -2.64 5.39
N ILE A 52 -4.98 -1.96 4.41
CA ILE A 52 -5.17 -2.32 3.00
C ILE A 52 -4.38 -3.57 2.63
N TYR A 53 -5.04 -4.51 1.93
CA TYR A 53 -4.33 -5.61 1.29
C TYR A 53 -3.60 -5.12 0.05
N HIS A 54 -2.29 -5.37 0.03
CA HIS A 54 -1.42 -4.96 -1.06
C HIS A 54 -0.25 -5.93 -1.25
N ARG A 55 0.49 -5.71 -2.31
CA ARG A 55 1.77 -6.36 -2.58
C ARG A 55 2.65 -5.49 -3.46
N PHE A 56 3.95 -5.75 -3.44
CA PHE A 56 4.93 -5.07 -4.26
C PHE A 56 5.72 -6.05 -5.13
N THR A 57 5.98 -5.64 -6.37
CA THR A 57 6.97 -6.28 -7.25
C THR A 57 7.75 -5.24 -8.04
N LEU A 58 8.97 -5.59 -8.42
CA LEU A 58 9.69 -4.84 -9.45
C LEU A 58 8.96 -4.98 -10.78
N ASP A 59 9.11 -3.97 -11.64
CA ASP A 59 8.75 -4.08 -13.05
C ASP A 59 9.87 -4.73 -13.86
N SER A 60 9.75 -4.73 -15.18
CA SER A 60 10.72 -5.35 -16.10
C SER A 60 12.12 -4.73 -16.05
N SER A 61 12.29 -3.52 -15.49
CA SER A 61 13.60 -2.92 -15.27
C SER A 61 14.37 -3.55 -14.10
N ASN A 62 13.69 -4.33 -13.26
CA ASN A 62 14.26 -5.04 -12.11
C ASN A 62 15.02 -4.14 -11.13
N TYR A 63 14.66 -2.86 -11.04
CA TYR A 63 15.33 -1.93 -10.14
C TYR A 63 14.41 -0.83 -9.59
N ILE A 64 14.40 -0.67 -8.27
CA ILE A 64 13.88 0.51 -7.60
C ILE A 64 14.80 0.91 -6.45
N LYS A 65 14.94 2.22 -6.22
CA LYS A 65 15.45 2.78 -4.98
C LYS A 65 14.33 3.63 -4.38
N ALA A 66 13.84 3.23 -3.21
CA ALA A 66 12.77 3.92 -2.52
C ALA A 66 13.22 4.39 -1.13
N MET A 67 12.87 5.63 -0.79
CA MET A 67 12.88 6.13 0.58
C MET A 67 11.62 5.65 1.27
N ARG A 68 11.75 5.18 2.51
CA ARG A 68 10.64 4.69 3.32
C ARG A 68 10.41 5.69 4.44
N LEU A 69 9.17 6.14 4.61
CA LEU A 69 8.79 7.14 5.62
C LEU A 69 7.82 6.51 6.63
N PHE A 70 7.86 6.97 7.88
CA PHE A 70 7.05 6.48 9.00
C PHE A 70 6.60 7.62 9.87
N VAL A 71 5.42 7.45 10.48
CA VAL A 71 5.00 8.24 11.63
C VAL A 71 5.53 7.56 12.88
N GLY A 72 6.55 8.15 13.52
CA GLY A 72 7.18 7.57 14.71
C GLY A 72 8.13 6.40 14.41
N ASP A 73 8.27 5.48 15.37
CA ASP A 73 9.16 4.33 15.26
C ASP A 73 8.57 3.27 14.31
N PRO A 74 9.37 2.71 13.37
CA PRO A 74 8.81 1.93 12.29
C PRO A 74 8.51 0.48 12.71
N ILE A 75 7.26 0.06 12.53
CA ILE A 75 6.83 -1.34 12.60
C ILE A 75 6.66 -1.88 11.18
N TRP A 76 7.41 -2.93 10.84
CA TRP A 76 7.49 -3.46 9.46
C TRP A 76 6.73 -4.75 9.24
N THR A 77 6.09 -5.28 10.28
CA THR A 77 5.56 -6.65 10.27
C THR A 77 4.48 -6.78 9.20
N PRO A 78 4.69 -7.61 8.16
CA PRO A 78 3.64 -7.92 7.21
C PRO A 78 2.75 -9.03 7.79
N TYR A 79 1.44 -8.87 7.62
CA TYR A 79 0.45 -9.90 7.93
C TYR A 79 -0.14 -10.43 6.63
N ASN A 80 0.36 -11.58 6.17
CA ASN A 80 -0.06 -12.20 4.91
C ASN A 80 -1.53 -12.59 4.98
N ARG A 81 -2.31 -12.31 3.94
CA ARG A 81 -3.75 -12.64 3.93
C ARG A 81 -3.97 -14.15 4.17
N PRO A 82 -4.94 -14.57 5.02
CA PRO A 82 -5.98 -13.78 5.70
C PRO A 82 -5.60 -13.28 7.10
N HIS A 83 -5.87 -12.00 7.38
CA HIS A 83 -5.77 -11.38 8.72
C HIS A 83 -6.89 -10.35 8.97
N ASP A 84 -8.12 -10.70 8.59
CA ASP A 84 -9.28 -9.79 8.69
C ASP A 84 -9.72 -9.44 10.13
N HIS A 85 -9.18 -10.16 11.12
CA HIS A 85 -9.44 -9.93 12.54
C HIS A 85 -8.62 -8.77 13.14
N LEU A 86 -7.62 -8.24 12.42
CA LEU A 86 -6.77 -7.16 12.94
C LEU A 86 -7.56 -5.84 13.02
N PRO A 87 -7.42 -5.05 14.10
CA PRO A 87 -8.14 -3.78 14.25
C PRO A 87 -7.94 -2.81 13.08
N ALA A 88 -6.70 -2.66 12.60
CA ALA A 88 -6.38 -1.81 11.45
C ALA A 88 -7.16 -2.21 10.17
N ARG A 89 -7.40 -3.51 9.96
CA ARG A 89 -8.20 -3.99 8.82
C ARG A 89 -9.69 -3.67 9.00
N GLN A 90 -10.21 -3.81 10.21
CA GLN A 90 -11.61 -3.48 10.51
C GLN A 90 -11.86 -1.97 10.31
N GLU A 91 -10.96 -1.13 10.81
CA GLU A 91 -11.00 0.32 10.63
C GLU A 91 -10.90 0.72 9.15
N TYR A 92 -9.99 0.10 8.39
CA TYR A 92 -9.88 0.30 6.94
C TYR A 92 -11.20 -0.02 6.22
N VAL A 93 -11.83 -1.16 6.55
CA VAL A 93 -13.09 -1.58 5.92
C VAL A 93 -14.21 -0.59 6.25
N GLU A 94 -14.32 -0.18 7.50
CA GLU A 94 -15.30 0.83 7.91
C GLU A 94 -15.09 2.17 7.19
N THR A 95 -13.83 2.62 7.09
CA THR A 95 -13.49 3.94 6.55
C THR A 95 -13.52 4.02 5.03
N PHE A 96 -13.05 2.98 4.32
CA PHE A 96 -12.81 3.05 2.87
C PHE A 96 -13.68 2.12 2.03
N VAL A 97 -14.25 1.06 2.63
CA VAL A 97 -15.05 0.06 1.88
C VAL A 97 -16.53 0.27 2.13
N ASN A 98 -16.92 0.50 3.39
CA ASN A 98 -18.31 0.67 3.79
C ASN A 98 -18.78 2.12 3.77
N ALA A 99 -17.86 3.09 3.81
CA ALA A 99 -18.21 4.49 3.70
C ALA A 99 -18.77 4.77 2.29
N ASP A 100 -20.05 5.14 2.21
CA ASP A 100 -20.75 5.50 0.98
C ASP A 100 -20.07 6.71 0.30
N GLY A 101 -19.11 6.47 -0.60
CA GLY A 101 -18.71 7.31 -1.74
C GLY A 101 -18.46 8.82 -1.56
N ALA A 102 -18.51 9.36 -0.35
CA ALA A 102 -18.59 10.79 -0.10
C ALA A 102 -17.62 11.16 1.03
N GLY A 103 -16.40 11.55 0.65
CA GLY A 103 -15.76 12.63 1.42
C GLY A 103 -14.26 12.59 1.68
N HIS A 104 -13.43 11.77 1.03
CA HIS A 104 -11.97 11.87 1.23
C HIS A 104 -11.15 11.73 -0.05
N ALA A 105 -11.60 12.35 -1.16
CA ALA A 105 -10.68 12.62 -2.26
C ALA A 105 -9.67 13.68 -1.79
N VAL A 106 -8.44 13.28 -1.51
CA VAL A 106 -7.33 14.21 -1.31
C VAL A 106 -7.06 14.91 -2.64
N ASP A 107 -7.21 16.23 -2.66
CA ASP A 107 -6.86 17.03 -3.83
C ASP A 107 -5.34 16.98 -4.00
N ALA A 108 -4.87 16.28 -5.03
CA ALA A 108 -3.46 16.08 -5.32
C ALA A 108 -2.85 17.25 -6.13
N ALA A 109 -3.58 18.36 -6.30
CA ALA A 109 -3.08 19.58 -6.94
C ALA A 109 -2.59 20.59 -5.88
N ALA A 110 -1.33 20.49 -5.50
CA ALA A 110 -0.57 21.56 -4.84
C ALA A 110 0.82 21.68 -5.46
#